data_AF-A0A3S4BLJ3-F1
#
_entry.id   AF-A0A3S4BLJ3-F1
#
_cell.length_a   1.000
_cell.length_b   1.000
_cell.length_c   1.000
_cell.angle_alpha   90.00
_cell.angle_beta   90.00
_cell.angle_gamma   90.00
#
_symmetry.space_group_name_H-M   'P 1'
#
loop_
_entity.id
_entity.type
_entity.pdbx_description
1 polymer ?
#
loop_
_entity_poly.entity_id
_entity_poly.type
_entity_poly.pdbx_seq_one_letter_code
_entity_poly.pdbx_strand_id
1 'polypeptide(L)' 'MMYHKSFILLTLSVLTGVHAHGGIYNYTIGDPPSIHRRWFPDPIQDINHPYLSCNRGNHLATRNPVLHAPIRAGENITAF' A
#
# COMPACT_ATOMS: atom_id res chain seq x y z
N MET A 1 52.32 -27.63 -15.27
CA MET A 1 52.43 -26.59 -14.22
C MET A 1 51.23 -25.65 -14.35
N MET A 2 50.49 -25.53 -13.24
CA MET A 2 49.40 -24.62 -12.80
C MET A 2 48.87 -23.50 -13.74
N TYR A 3 47.52 -23.35 -13.79
CA TYR A 3 46.69 -22.13 -13.57
C TYR A 3 45.22 -22.59 -13.46
N HIS A 4 44.59 -22.71 -12.28
CA HIS A 4 43.93 -21.69 -11.45
C HIS A 4 42.95 -20.77 -12.20
N LYS A 5 41.65 -20.85 -11.85
CA LYS A 5 40.51 -19.89 -12.01
C LYS A 5 39.21 -20.70 -11.82
N SER A 6 38.66 -20.90 -10.62
CA SER A 6 37.95 -19.95 -9.75
C SER A 6 36.95 -19.05 -10.48
N PHE A 7 35.73 -18.99 -9.91
CA PHE A 7 34.52 -18.27 -10.35
C PHE A 7 33.89 -18.92 -11.60
N ILE A 8 32.72 -19.53 -11.49
CA ILE A 8 31.44 -18.81 -11.46
C ILE A 8 30.43 -19.62 -10.61
N LEU A 9 30.27 -19.22 -9.35
CA LEU A 9 28.99 -19.31 -8.66
C LEU A 9 28.24 -18.03 -9.09
N LEU A 10 27.55 -18.08 -10.24
CA LEU A 10 26.66 -17.01 -10.64
C LEU A 10 25.45 -17.13 -9.72
N THR A 11 25.48 -16.35 -8.65
CA THR A 11 24.37 -16.17 -7.72
C THR A 11 23.13 -15.80 -8.53
N LEU A 12 22.16 -16.71 -8.57
CA LEU A 12 20.83 -16.50 -9.12
C LEU A 12 20.06 -15.57 -8.17
N SER A 13 20.40 -14.29 -8.16
CA SER A 13 19.78 -13.27 -7.31
C SER A 13 19.18 -12.12 -8.11
N VAL A 14 18.70 -12.40 -9.32
CA VAL A 14 18.00 -11.41 -10.16
C VAL A 14 16.76 -12.05 -10.77
N LEU A 15 15.66 -12.18 -10.02
CA LEU A 15 14.32 -12.40 -10.63
C LEU A 15 13.11 -12.25 -9.69
N THR A 16 13.27 -12.01 -8.39
CA THR A 16 12.13 -11.65 -7.54
C THR A 16 12.03 -10.13 -7.43
N GLY A 17 11.50 -9.48 -8.46
CA GLY A 17 11.01 -8.12 -8.31
C GLY A 17 9.96 -8.12 -7.20
N VAL A 18 10.22 -7.42 -6.09
CA VAL A 18 9.23 -7.27 -5.03
C VAL A 18 8.15 -6.34 -5.57
N HIS A 19 7.01 -6.91 -5.94
CA HIS A 19 5.86 -6.12 -6.37
C HIS A 19 5.13 -5.63 -5.12
N ALA A 20 5.55 -4.47 -4.63
CA ALA A 20 4.93 -3.83 -3.47
C ALA A 20 3.72 -3.01 -3.93
N HIS A 21 2.53 -3.43 -3.50
CA HIS A 21 1.30 -2.65 -3.58
C HIS A 21 1.01 -2.03 -2.22
N GLY A 22 0.62 -0.75 -2.21
CA GLY A 22 0.44 0.02 -1.00
C GLY A 22 -0.87 0.79 -1.00
N GLY A 23 -1.32 1.17 0.18
CA GLY A 23 -2.46 2.03 0.41
C GLY A 23 -2.38 2.57 1.83
N ILE A 24 -3.24 3.53 2.15
CA ILE A 24 -3.34 3.99 3.54
C ILE A 24 -3.93 2.83 4.34
N TYR A 25 -3.23 2.41 5.40
CA TYR A 25 -3.68 1.36 6.31
C TYR A 25 -4.27 1.94 7.58
N ASN A 26 -3.78 3.12 7.99
CA ASN A 26 -4.28 3.86 9.14
C ASN A 26 -3.87 5.35 9.08
N TYR A 27 -4.53 6.17 9.90
CA TYR A 27 -4.09 7.53 10.20
C TYR A 27 -4.43 7.85 11.65
N THR A 28 -3.57 8.59 12.34
CA THR A 28 -3.70 8.86 13.78
C THR A 28 -4.41 10.19 14.02
N ILE A 29 -5.61 10.17 14.62
CA ILE A 29 -6.33 11.35 15.13
C ILE A 29 -6.96 10.94 16.46
N GLY A 30 -6.17 10.97 17.54
CA GLY A 30 -6.47 10.16 18.73
C GLY A 30 -6.50 8.66 18.39
N ASP A 31 -6.73 7.79 19.37
CA ASP A 31 -6.82 6.33 19.15
C ASP A 31 -8.27 5.83 19.01
N PRO A 32 -8.93 5.91 17.84
CA PRO A 32 -10.18 5.19 17.58
C PRO A 32 -10.05 4.14 16.45
N PRO A 33 -11.05 3.23 16.30
CA PRO A 33 -11.08 2.25 15.22
C PRO A 33 -10.98 2.89 13.83
N SER A 34 -10.30 2.18 12.93
CA SER A 34 -9.99 2.61 11.57
C SER A 34 -11.23 3.12 10.79
N ILE A 35 -11.19 4.39 10.42
CA ILE A 35 -12.24 5.17 9.75
C ILE A 35 -12.02 5.31 8.24
N HIS A 36 -10.89 4.81 7.73
CA HIS A 36 -10.60 4.85 6.30
C HIS A 36 -11.46 3.87 5.50
N ARG A 37 -11.83 4.27 4.28
CA ARG A 37 -12.46 3.33 3.35
C ARG A 37 -11.46 2.19 3.10
N ARG A 38 -11.92 0.95 3.24
CA ARG A 38 -11.10 -0.24 3.07
C ARG A 38 -10.71 -0.37 1.59
N TRP A 39 -9.69 0.35 1.13
CA TRP A 39 -9.30 0.35 -0.27
C TRP A 39 -8.58 -0.92 -0.68
N PHE A 40 -8.76 -1.30 -1.92
CA PHE A 40 -7.97 -2.36 -2.54
C PHE A 40 -6.58 -1.80 -2.91
N PRO A 41 -5.47 -2.53 -2.67
CA PRO A 41 -4.13 -1.97 -2.78
C PRO A 41 -3.62 -1.88 -4.24
N ASP A 42 -4.35 -2.45 -5.19
CA ASP A 42 -3.98 -2.43 -6.60
C ASP A 42 -4.10 -1.01 -7.18
N PRO A 43 -3.17 -0.61 -8.07
CA PRO A 43 -3.12 0.73 -8.61
C PRO A 43 -4.21 0.93 -9.66
N ILE A 44 -4.74 2.14 -9.69
CA ILE A 44 -5.56 2.61 -10.81
C ILE A 44 -4.63 3.36 -11.76
N GLN A 45 -4.54 2.89 -13.01
CA GLN A 45 -3.63 3.44 -14.02
C GLN A 45 -4.34 4.24 -15.12
N ASP A 46 -5.67 4.24 -15.13
CA ASP A 46 -6.49 4.99 -16.08
C ASP A 46 -7.12 6.21 -15.40
N ILE A 47 -6.89 7.40 -15.97
CA ILE A 47 -7.43 8.66 -15.47
C ILE A 47 -8.96 8.77 -15.65
N ASN A 48 -9.56 7.95 -16.49
CA ASN A 48 -11.01 7.89 -16.67
C ASN A 48 -11.67 6.74 -15.88
N HIS A 49 -10.91 6.02 -15.07
CA HIS A 49 -11.43 4.89 -14.30
C HIS A 49 -12.46 5.36 -13.25
N PRO A 50 -13.63 4.71 -13.11
CA PRO A 50 -14.71 5.15 -12.21
C PRO A 50 -14.33 5.17 -10.72
N TYR A 51 -13.20 4.54 -10.36
CA TYR A 51 -12.68 4.49 -9.00
C TYR A 51 -11.50 5.43 -8.75
N LEU A 52 -11.10 6.28 -9.70
CA LEU A 52 -9.93 7.16 -9.56
C LEU A 52 -10.00 8.02 -8.29
N SER A 53 -11.16 8.60 -7.99
CA SER A 53 -11.31 9.57 -6.89
C SER A 53 -11.16 8.97 -5.49
N CYS A 54 -11.50 7.70 -5.31
CA CYS A 54 -11.62 7.08 -3.98
C CYS A 54 -11.19 5.62 -3.95
N ASN A 55 -10.38 5.18 -4.91
CA ASN A 55 -9.99 3.79 -5.15
C ASN A 55 -11.18 2.79 -5.15
N ARG A 56 -10.90 1.53 -5.50
CA ARG A 56 -11.87 0.44 -5.37
C ARG A 56 -11.97 0.02 -3.91
N GLY A 57 -13.17 -0.37 -3.46
CA GLY A 57 -13.32 -1.08 -2.19
C GLY A 57 -12.64 -2.45 -2.22
N ASN A 58 -11.98 -2.82 -1.13
CA ASN A 58 -11.41 -4.13 -0.93
C ASN A 58 -12.54 -5.17 -0.90
N HIS A 59 -12.52 -6.13 -1.82
CA HIS A 59 -13.54 -7.15 -1.95
C HIS A 59 -13.64 -8.09 -0.72
N LEU A 60 -12.58 -8.14 0.10
CA LEU A 60 -12.57 -8.89 1.36
C LEU A 60 -13.21 -8.10 2.53
N ALA A 61 -13.47 -6.80 2.36
CA ALA A 61 -14.14 -6.01 3.37
C ALA A 61 -15.64 -6.29 3.34
N THR A 62 -16.19 -6.74 4.48
CA THR A 62 -17.61 -7.06 4.62
C THR A 62 -18.50 -5.84 4.89
N ARG A 63 -17.89 -4.69 5.22
CA ARG A 63 -18.57 -3.41 5.44
C ARG A 63 -17.64 -2.23 5.29
N ASN A 64 -18.20 -1.08 4.93
CA ASN A 64 -17.51 0.21 5.01
C ASN A 64 -17.52 0.72 6.46
N PRO A 65 -16.52 1.52 6.88
CA PRO A 65 -16.60 2.25 8.14
C PRO A 65 -17.79 3.22 8.12
N VAL A 66 -18.44 3.36 9.27
CA VAL A 66 -19.53 4.32 9.51
C VAL A 66 -19.09 5.50 10.38
N LEU A 67 -17.86 5.45 10.87
CA LEU A 67 -17.27 6.45 11.77
C LEU A 67 -16.45 7.45 10.97
N HIS A 68 -16.39 8.68 11.48
CA HIS A 68 -15.55 9.77 10.97
C HIS A 68 -14.59 10.22 12.08
N ALA A 69 -13.38 10.63 11.73
CA ALA A 69 -12.48 11.26 12.71
C ALA A 69 -12.97 12.67 13.00
N PRO A 70 -13.19 13.03 14.26
CA PRO A 70 -13.28 14.44 14.63
C PRO A 70 -11.88 15.05 14.50
N ILE A 71 -11.76 16.12 13.73
CA ILE A 71 -10.52 16.89 13.60
C ILE A 71 -10.83 18.38 13.73
N ARG A 72 -10.01 19.11 14.48
CA ARG A 72 -10.14 20.57 14.58
C ARG A 72 -9.48 21.23 13.38
N ALA A 73 -10.02 22.38 12.97
CA ALA A 73 -9.39 23.20 11.95
C ALA A 73 -7.96 23.57 12.38
N GLY A 74 -6.99 23.37 11.48
CA GLY A 74 -5.58 23.65 11.72
C GLY A 74 -4.77 22.52 12.37
N GLU A 75 -5.37 21.36 12.66
CA GLU A 75 -4.63 20.20 13.16
C GLU A 75 -3.87 19.46 12.04
N ASN A 76 -2.76 18.82 12.42
CA ASN A 76 -1.93 18.00 11.52
C ASN A 76 -2.46 16.56 11.44
N ILE A 77 -2.60 16.04 10.22
CA ILE A 77 -2.96 14.64 9.96
C ILE A 77 -1.73 13.91 9.41
N THR A 78 -1.41 12.75 9.97
CA THR A 78 -0.41 11.83 9.39
C THR A 78 -1.09 10.56 8.93
N ALA A 79 -0.90 10.19 7.66
CA ALA A 79 -1.39 8.95 7.07
C ALA A 79 -0.21 8.01 6.78
N PHE A 80 -0.42 6.72 7.01
CA PHE A 80 0.59 5.67 6.84
C PHE A 80 0.08 4.56 5.93
#